data_AF-A0A957VCY3-F1
#
_entry.id   AF-A0A957VCY3-F1
#
_cell.length_a   1.000
_cell.length_b   1.000
_cell.length_c   1.000
_cell.angle_alpha   90.00
_cell.angle_beta   90.00
_cell.angle_gamma   90.00
#
_symmetry.space_group_name_H-M   'P 1'
#
loop_
_entity.id
_entity.type
_entity.pdbx_description
1 polymer ?
#
loop_
_entity_poly.entity_id
_entity_poly.type
_entity_poly.pdbx_seq_one_letter_code
_entity_poly.pdbx_strand_id
1 'polypeptide(L)'
;MKRLPAILLTLIALSLALNGQPAPDAQAAGLAQGGIGTLEFRANGEDFVRQGFTSKDGWAISFEHVYVTVSDITAYQTDPPYEPEEGAALNATTVVEVPGVYTIDLAAGDDDAEPIFVAEAAVPAGQYNAL
;
A
#
# COMPACT_ATOMS: atom_id res chain seq x y z
N MET A 1 -2.60 59.08 40.14
CA MET A 1 -1.24 59.23 40.75
C MET A 1 -0.42 58.01 40.38
N LYS A 2 0.87 58.21 40.00
CA LYS A 2 1.90 57.25 39.49
C LYS A 2 1.66 56.84 38.02
N ARG A 3 2.27 57.41 36.96
CA ARG A 3 3.67 57.69 36.53
C ARG A 3 4.54 56.44 36.22
N LEU A 4 4.61 56.11 34.91
CA LEU A 4 5.71 55.62 34.01
C LEU A 4 6.74 54.55 34.49
N PRO A 5 7.54 53.87 33.62
CA PRO A 5 7.81 54.11 32.18
C PRO A 5 7.87 52.86 31.24
N ALA A 6 8.02 53.19 29.95
CA ALA A 6 8.41 52.32 28.85
C ALA A 6 9.88 51.85 28.95
N ILE A 7 10.19 50.62 28.54
CA ILE A 7 11.49 50.23 27.99
C ILE A 7 11.26 49.28 26.81
N LEU A 8 11.53 49.83 25.63
CA LEU A 8 11.71 49.18 24.34
C LEU A 8 13.06 48.43 24.37
N LEU A 9 13.06 47.11 24.15
CA LEU A 9 14.30 46.35 23.97
C LEU A 9 14.31 45.74 22.56
N THR A 10 14.90 46.47 21.63
CA THR A 10 15.27 46.00 20.29
C THR A 10 16.49 45.08 20.43
N LEU A 11 16.38 43.81 20.04
CA LEU A 11 17.52 42.89 19.96
C LEU A 11 17.77 42.53 18.50
N ILE A 12 18.96 42.92 18.04
CA ILE A 12 19.51 42.81 16.70
C ILE A 12 19.85 41.35 16.40
N ALA A 13 19.46 40.89 15.21
CA ALA A 13 19.89 39.62 14.63
C ALA A 13 21.32 39.72 14.08
N LEU A 14 22.21 38.78 14.42
CA LEU A 14 23.37 38.42 13.59
C LEU A 14 24.04 37.10 14.04
N SER A 15 23.85 36.03 13.29
CA SER A 15 24.92 35.04 13.06
C SER A 15 24.66 34.24 11.77
N LEU A 16 25.72 34.17 10.96
CA LEU A 16 25.79 33.55 9.64
C LEU A 16 26.35 32.12 9.74
N ALA A 17 25.77 31.25 8.92
CA ALA A 17 26.39 30.18 8.13
C ALA A 17 26.72 28.79 8.72
N LEU A 18 26.25 27.81 7.93
CA LEU A 18 26.83 26.50 7.59
C LEU A 18 26.81 25.38 8.64
N ASN A 19 25.80 24.51 8.53
CA ASN A 19 26.00 23.06 8.37
C ASN A 19 24.74 22.45 7.75
N GLY A 20 24.85 21.95 6.52
CA GLY A 20 23.84 21.11 5.90
C GLY A 20 23.84 19.75 6.58
N GLN A 21 22.83 19.49 7.40
CA GLN A 21 22.40 18.13 7.73
C GLN A 21 21.11 17.86 6.96
N PRO A 22 21.01 16.77 6.18
CA PRO A 22 19.70 16.32 5.73
C PRO A 22 18.89 15.99 6.99
N ALA A 23 17.66 16.51 7.05
CA ALA A 23 16.70 16.10 8.05
C ALA A 23 16.58 14.57 8.01
N PRO A 24 16.55 13.86 9.15
CA PRO A 24 16.05 12.51 9.13
C PRO A 24 14.62 12.60 8.60
N ASP A 25 14.35 11.90 7.50
CA ASP A 25 13.00 11.72 7.00
C ASP A 25 12.16 11.27 8.19
N ALA A 26 11.30 12.16 8.64
CA ALA A 26 10.22 11.79 9.51
C ALA A 26 9.34 10.87 8.66
N GLN A 27 9.56 9.56 8.74
CA GLN A 27 8.49 8.60 8.55
C GLN A 27 7.42 8.98 9.58
N ALA A 28 6.49 9.84 9.15
CA ALA A 28 5.21 9.94 9.77
C ALA A 28 4.55 8.58 9.58
N ALA A 29 4.75 7.69 10.55
CA ALA A 29 3.81 6.62 10.84
C ALA A 29 2.50 7.30 11.26
N GLY A 30 1.75 7.77 10.26
CA GLY A 30 0.38 8.20 10.43
C GLY A 30 -0.43 6.94 10.68
N LEU A 31 -0.58 6.57 11.94
CA LEU A 31 -1.68 5.72 12.37
C LEU A 31 -2.96 6.48 12.02
N ALA A 32 -3.57 6.12 10.88
CA ALA A 32 -4.81 6.71 10.42
C ALA A 32 -5.88 6.51 11.51
N GLN A 33 -6.24 7.58 12.19
CA GLN A 33 -7.34 7.56 13.15
C GLN A 33 -8.67 7.56 12.39
N GLY A 34 -9.37 6.41 12.42
CA GLY A 34 -10.84 6.33 12.46
C GLY A 34 -11.65 6.78 11.24
N GLY A 35 -11.11 6.73 10.03
CA GLY A 35 -11.86 7.03 8.79
C GLY A 35 -12.29 5.78 8.04
N ILE A 36 -13.39 5.87 7.27
CA ILE A 36 -13.73 4.91 6.22
C ILE A 36 -13.01 5.35 4.93
N GLY A 37 -12.29 4.43 4.30
CA GLY A 37 -11.66 4.60 2.98
C GLY A 37 -12.13 3.53 1.99
N THR A 38 -11.50 3.49 0.82
CA THR A 38 -11.75 2.49 -0.22
C THR A 38 -10.60 1.49 -0.25
N LEU A 39 -10.91 0.21 -0.12
CA LEU A 39 -10.00 -0.90 -0.40
C LEU A 39 -10.24 -1.38 -1.82
N GLU A 40 -9.23 -1.27 -2.68
CA GLU A 40 -9.27 -1.81 -4.04
C GLU A 40 -8.58 -3.18 -4.11
N PHE A 41 -9.23 -4.13 -4.77
CA PHE A 41 -8.68 -5.43 -5.09
C PHE A 41 -8.16 -5.39 -6.52
N ARG A 42 -6.87 -5.70 -6.68
CA ARG A 42 -6.20 -5.72 -7.98
C ARG A 42 -5.47 -7.04 -8.16
N ALA A 43 -5.44 -7.53 -9.40
CA ALA A 43 -4.76 -8.75 -9.79
C ALA A 43 -3.58 -8.44 -10.71
N ASN A 44 -2.46 -9.15 -10.50
CA ASN A 44 -1.27 -9.06 -11.34
C ASN A 44 -0.73 -10.48 -11.59
N GLY A 45 -0.35 -10.79 -12.83
CA GLY A 45 0.25 -12.07 -13.23
C GLY A 45 1.76 -12.17 -12.99
N GLU A 46 2.38 -11.17 -12.37
CA GLU A 46 3.83 -10.96 -12.36
C GLU A 46 4.40 -10.79 -13.78
N ASP A 47 5.69 -10.43 -13.86
CA ASP A 47 6.37 -10.16 -15.12
C ASP A 47 6.37 -11.38 -16.04
N PHE A 48 6.43 -12.59 -15.49
CA PHE A 48 6.51 -13.83 -16.27
C PHE A 48 5.29 -14.08 -17.16
N VAL A 49 4.11 -13.64 -16.74
CA VAL A 49 2.88 -13.83 -17.51
C VAL A 49 2.84 -12.88 -18.71
N ARG A 50 3.41 -11.68 -18.59
CA ARG A 50 3.38 -10.65 -19.65
C ARG A 50 4.59 -10.74 -20.58
N GLN A 51 5.78 -10.83 -19.99
CA GLN A 51 7.04 -10.86 -20.72
C GLN A 51 7.38 -12.27 -21.24
N GLY A 52 6.72 -13.30 -20.70
CA GLY A 52 7.10 -14.69 -20.94
C GLY A 52 8.43 -15.05 -20.29
N PHE A 53 8.97 -16.22 -20.64
CA PHE A 53 10.29 -16.65 -20.16
C PHE A 53 10.89 -17.73 -21.07
N THR A 54 12.19 -17.96 -20.91
CA THR A 54 12.90 -19.06 -21.60
C THR A 54 13.06 -20.25 -20.66
N SER A 55 12.63 -21.43 -21.11
CA SER A 55 12.80 -22.68 -20.36
C SER A 55 14.27 -23.13 -20.32
N LYS A 56 14.59 -24.09 -19.43
CA LYS A 56 15.96 -24.63 -19.27
C LYS A 56 16.50 -25.31 -20.54
N ASP A 57 15.63 -25.84 -21.38
CA ASP A 57 15.94 -26.49 -22.66
C ASP A 57 15.85 -25.53 -23.87
N GLY A 58 15.65 -24.23 -23.61
CA GLY A 58 15.80 -23.16 -24.61
C GLY A 58 14.54 -22.79 -25.37
N TRP A 59 13.35 -23.20 -24.90
CA TRP A 59 12.09 -22.76 -25.50
C TRP A 59 11.72 -21.38 -25.01
N ALA A 60 11.37 -20.48 -25.94
CA ALA A 60 10.70 -19.24 -25.60
C ALA A 60 9.21 -19.53 -25.37
N ILE A 61 8.72 -19.16 -24.18
CA ILE A 61 7.32 -19.33 -23.76
C ILE A 61 6.72 -17.94 -23.60
N SER A 62 5.61 -17.69 -24.28
CA SER A 62 4.81 -16.48 -24.13
C SER A 62 3.35 -16.86 -23.92
N PHE A 63 2.60 -15.98 -23.28
CA PHE A 63 1.18 -16.19 -23.01
C PHE A 63 0.37 -15.13 -23.74
N GLU A 64 -0.61 -15.56 -24.54
CA GLU A 64 -1.62 -14.65 -25.07
C GLU A 64 -2.71 -14.37 -24.02
N HIS A 65 -3.03 -15.39 -23.21
CA HIS A 65 -4.03 -15.31 -22.16
C HIS A 65 -3.65 -16.19 -20.98
N VAL A 66 -3.89 -15.71 -19.76
CA VAL A 66 -3.81 -16.49 -18.53
C VAL A 66 -5.01 -16.14 -17.66
N TYR A 67 -6.02 -17.01 -17.68
CA TYR A 67 -7.25 -16.77 -16.93
C TYR A 67 -7.15 -17.33 -15.51
N VAL A 68 -7.42 -16.47 -14.53
CA VAL A 68 -7.74 -16.89 -13.16
C VAL A 68 -9.19 -16.61 -12.87
N THR A 69 -9.85 -17.49 -12.13
CA THR A 69 -11.19 -17.24 -11.58
C THR A 69 -11.10 -17.28 -10.08
N VAL A 70 -11.47 -16.17 -9.44
CA VAL A 70 -11.52 -16.02 -7.99
C VAL A 70 -12.96 -15.77 -7.56
N SER A 71 -13.33 -16.26 -6.39
CA SER A 71 -14.65 -16.06 -5.80
C SER A 71 -14.53 -15.69 -4.35
N ASP A 72 -15.51 -14.92 -3.86
CA ASP A 72 -15.68 -14.59 -2.43
C ASP A 72 -14.38 -14.04 -1.82
N ILE A 73 -13.80 -13.05 -2.49
CA ILE A 73 -12.51 -12.45 -2.12
C ILE A 73 -12.63 -11.90 -0.71
N THR A 74 -11.73 -12.32 0.18
CA THR A 74 -11.78 -11.91 1.59
C THR A 74 -10.48 -11.23 2.00
N ALA A 75 -10.60 -10.02 2.54
CA ALA A 75 -9.49 -9.27 3.09
C ALA A 75 -9.56 -9.22 4.62
N TYR A 76 -8.40 -9.42 5.25
CA TYR A 76 -8.25 -9.48 6.69
C TYR A 76 -7.31 -8.40 7.20
N GLN A 77 -7.71 -7.74 8.27
CA GLN A 77 -6.82 -6.93 9.10
C GLN A 77 -6.45 -7.74 10.34
N THR A 78 -5.16 -7.83 10.65
CA THR A 78 -4.64 -8.51 11.83
C THR A 78 -3.73 -7.57 12.62
N ASP A 79 -3.63 -7.80 13.93
CA ASP A 79 -2.65 -7.14 14.81
C ASP A 79 -2.17 -8.18 15.84
N PRO A 80 -0.92 -8.68 15.76
CA PRO A 80 0.15 -8.26 14.83
C PRO A 80 -0.11 -8.64 13.36
N PRO A 81 0.70 -8.13 12.40
CA PRO A 81 0.65 -8.55 11.00
C PRO A 81 0.70 -10.08 10.86
N TYR A 82 -0.03 -10.61 9.87
CA TYR A 82 -0.09 -12.05 9.64
C TYR A 82 1.23 -12.58 9.07
N GLU A 83 1.82 -13.56 9.75
CA GLU A 83 3.06 -14.23 9.35
C GLU A 83 2.74 -15.65 8.84
N PRO A 84 2.60 -15.86 7.52
CA PRO A 84 2.19 -17.16 6.96
C PRO A 84 3.20 -18.28 7.22
N GLU A 85 4.48 -17.94 7.41
CA GLU A 85 5.56 -18.92 7.63
C GLU A 85 5.51 -19.57 9.02
N GLU A 86 4.88 -18.91 10.00
CA GLU A 86 4.77 -19.44 11.36
C GLU A 86 3.68 -20.51 11.51
N GLY A 87 2.82 -20.68 10.49
CA GLY A 87 1.72 -21.66 10.49
C GLY A 87 0.66 -21.39 11.55
N ALA A 88 0.65 -20.20 12.15
CA ALA A 88 -0.34 -19.80 13.14
C ALA A 88 -1.71 -19.56 12.50
N ALA A 89 -2.78 -19.83 13.24
CA ALA A 89 -4.12 -19.52 12.78
C ALA A 89 -4.31 -18.00 12.65
N LEU A 90 -4.95 -17.57 11.55
CA LEU A 90 -5.23 -16.16 11.29
C LEU A 90 -6.20 -15.60 12.34
N ASN A 91 -5.79 -14.55 13.05
CA ASN A 91 -6.60 -13.87 14.06
C ASN A 91 -6.92 -12.45 13.57
N ALA A 92 -8.07 -12.31 12.91
CA ALA A 92 -8.50 -11.06 12.31
C ALA A 92 -9.27 -10.17 13.27
N THR A 93 -8.95 -8.89 13.25
CA THR A 93 -9.72 -7.83 13.93
C THR A 93 -10.82 -7.29 13.02
N THR A 94 -10.59 -7.28 11.71
CA THR A 94 -11.57 -6.89 10.67
C THR A 94 -11.55 -7.90 9.53
N VAL A 95 -12.74 -8.23 9.02
CA VAL A 95 -12.94 -9.08 7.84
C VAL A 95 -13.78 -8.30 6.83
N VAL A 96 -13.35 -8.28 5.58
CA VAL A 96 -14.02 -7.61 4.47
C VAL A 96 -14.23 -8.64 3.37
N GLU A 97 -15.48 -8.92 3.07
CA GLU A 97 -15.87 -9.85 2.01
C GLU A 97 -16.36 -9.07 0.79
N VAL A 98 -15.85 -9.43 -0.38
CA VAL A 98 -16.37 -8.97 -1.67
C VAL A 98 -17.01 -10.17 -2.36
N PRO A 99 -18.36 -10.30 -2.29
CA PRO A 99 -19.06 -11.44 -2.84
C PRO A 99 -19.06 -11.40 -4.37
N GLY A 100 -19.03 -12.57 -4.98
CA GLY A 100 -19.11 -12.72 -6.43
C GLY A 100 -18.02 -13.63 -7.00
N VAL A 101 -18.02 -13.74 -8.32
CA VAL A 101 -17.06 -14.54 -9.08
C VAL A 101 -16.46 -13.65 -10.16
N TYR A 102 -15.12 -13.61 -10.21
CA TYR A 102 -14.36 -12.74 -11.09
C TYR A 102 -13.40 -13.57 -11.92
N THR A 103 -13.58 -13.57 -13.24
CA THR A 103 -12.61 -14.14 -14.18
C THR A 103 -11.74 -13.02 -14.73
N ILE A 104 -10.43 -13.14 -14.54
CA ILE A 104 -9.44 -12.11 -14.85
C ILE A 104 -8.41 -12.72 -15.80
N ASP A 105 -8.07 -12.01 -16.86
CA ASP A 105 -6.95 -12.36 -17.73
C ASP A 105 -5.69 -11.64 -17.25
N LEU A 106 -4.78 -12.38 -16.61
CA LEU A 106 -3.55 -11.86 -16.04
C LEU A 106 -2.53 -11.42 -17.12
N ALA A 107 -2.70 -11.89 -18.36
CA ALA A 107 -1.87 -11.47 -19.49
C ALA A 107 -2.40 -10.19 -20.17
N ALA A 108 -3.50 -9.61 -19.67
CA ALA A 108 -4.03 -8.37 -20.23
C ALA A 108 -3.08 -7.18 -19.99
N GLY A 109 -2.81 -6.44 -21.06
CA GLY A 109 -1.90 -5.30 -21.06
C GLY A 109 -0.56 -5.62 -21.71
N ASP A 110 0.35 -4.64 -21.71
CA ASP A 110 1.75 -4.82 -22.09
C ASP A 110 2.62 -5.09 -20.85
N ASP A 111 3.93 -5.21 -21.06
CA ASP A 111 4.91 -5.51 -20.01
C ASP A 111 4.86 -4.54 -18.82
N ASP A 112 4.47 -3.28 -19.06
CA ASP A 112 4.43 -2.20 -18.08
C ASP A 112 3.00 -1.87 -17.59
N ALA A 113 1.99 -2.68 -17.95
CA ALA A 113 0.61 -2.36 -17.63
C ALA A 113 0.34 -2.30 -16.11
N GLU A 114 -0.60 -1.47 -15.69
CA GLU A 114 -1.03 -1.45 -14.29
C GLU A 114 -1.67 -2.79 -13.87
N PRO A 115 -1.67 -3.14 -12.57
CA PRO A 115 -2.47 -4.24 -12.05
C PRO A 115 -3.96 -4.08 -12.36
N ILE A 116 -4.60 -5.18 -12.72
CA ILE A 116 -5.99 -5.22 -13.21
C ILE A 116 -6.94 -5.00 -12.05
N PHE A 117 -7.81 -4.00 -12.13
CA PHE A 117 -8.85 -3.77 -11.14
C PHE A 117 -9.88 -4.90 -11.16
N VAL A 118 -10.20 -5.43 -9.97
CA VAL A 118 -11.17 -6.52 -9.79
C VAL A 118 -12.43 -6.03 -9.10
N ALA A 119 -12.29 -5.39 -7.95
CA ALA A 119 -13.40 -4.91 -7.13
C ALA A 119 -12.94 -3.88 -6.09
N GLU A 120 -13.91 -3.28 -5.38
CA GLU A 120 -13.64 -2.36 -4.28
C GLU A 120 -14.64 -2.53 -3.12
N ALA A 121 -14.23 -2.13 -1.92
CA ALA A 121 -15.09 -2.09 -0.74
C ALA A 121 -14.78 -0.86 0.12
N ALA A 122 -15.80 -0.29 0.77
CA ALA A 122 -15.62 0.76 1.76
C ALA A 122 -15.26 0.12 3.11
N VAL A 123 -14.09 0.46 3.67
CA VAL A 123 -13.53 -0.21 4.86
C VAL A 123 -12.91 0.79 5.85
N PRO A 124 -12.80 0.44 7.14
CA PRO A 124 -11.97 1.20 8.07
C PRO A 124 -10.53 1.31 7.58
N ALA A 125 -9.88 2.45 7.82
CA ALA A 125 -8.46 2.61 7.53
C ALA A 125 -7.62 1.56 8.27
N GLY A 126 -6.69 0.93 7.56
CA GLY A 126 -5.86 -0.14 8.09
C GLY A 126 -5.05 -0.84 7.00
N GLN A 127 -4.23 -1.81 7.41
CA GLN A 127 -3.52 -2.70 6.50
C GLN A 127 -4.33 -4.00 6.36
N TYR A 128 -4.56 -4.41 5.12
CA TYR A 128 -5.35 -5.59 4.80
C TYR A 128 -4.52 -6.55 3.95
N ASN A 129 -4.66 -7.84 4.23
CA ASN A 129 -4.17 -8.92 3.37
C ASN A 129 -5.37 -9.64 2.76
N ALA A 130 -5.38 -9.77 1.44
CA ALA A 130 -6.41 -10.53 0.72
C ALA A 130 -5.97 -11.99 0.56
N LEU A 131 -6.89 -12.91 0.81
CA LEU A 131 -6.72 -14.36 0.60
C LEU A 131 -7.85 -14.91 -0.28
#